data_AF-A0AAQ4E9K2-F1
#
_entry.id   AF-A0AAQ4E9K2-F1
#
_cell.length_a   1.000
_cell.length_b   1.000
_cell.length_c   1.000
_cell.angle_alpha   90.00
_cell.angle_beta   90.00
_cell.angle_gamma   90.00
#
_symmetry.space_group_name_H-M   'P 1'
#
loop_
_entity.id
_entity.type
_entity.pdbx_description
1 polymer ?
#
loop_
_entity_poly.entity_id
_entity_poly.type
_entity_poly.pdbx_seq_one_letter_code
_entity_poly.pdbx_strand_id
1 'polypeptide(L)'
;HTCKMAGTKWKSVTEYAAYLASVDQQLPAANLLARQLHSLRSPSTNTRFRLPLNCTVCWSNPTATCPVVLNLLPVLNEYFFYMGIKAFEVAPGRLALDASELRINFGNNLHIQATLLHCLLTRHRCVEVVEGLCFVLPRYLQLFCDALRSSVLRTLRLDKCWLTGTAVESIVAAIRDSEHIAELSWNECVITSGNLQAAEGAVAAYIANAKFLRILDVQDVLLLCKSVTLVKSLEKNVSIESLFISSSMLLDPGLIY
;
A
#
# COMPACT_ATOMS: atom_id res chain seq x y z
N HIS A 1 22.01 -9.73 -8.04
CA HIS A 1 21.74 -8.50 -8.80
C HIS A 1 21.74 -7.32 -7.86
N THR A 2 22.63 -6.35 -8.09
CA THR A 2 22.67 -5.08 -7.34
C THR A 2 21.37 -4.33 -7.58
N CYS A 3 20.58 -4.13 -6.52
CA CYS A 3 19.48 -3.18 -6.50
C CYS A 3 20.09 -1.80 -6.80
N LYS A 4 20.11 -1.40 -8.08
CA LYS A 4 20.51 -0.05 -8.48
C LYS A 4 19.69 0.89 -7.59
N MET A 5 20.37 1.85 -6.94
CA MET A 5 19.67 2.96 -6.30
C MET A 5 18.55 3.36 -7.25
N ALA A 6 17.32 3.48 -6.75
CA ALA A 6 16.28 4.21 -7.46
C ALA A 6 16.82 5.63 -7.61
N GLY A 7 17.61 5.85 -8.68
CA GLY A 7 18.29 7.09 -9.00
C GLY A 7 17.24 8.16 -8.85
N THR A 8 17.52 9.10 -7.96
CA THR A 8 16.58 10.09 -7.40
C THR A 8 15.63 10.61 -8.48
N LYS A 9 14.48 9.93 -8.65
CA LYS A 9 13.51 10.24 -9.72
C LYS A 9 13.02 11.68 -9.56
N TRP A 10 13.01 12.16 -8.32
CA TRP A 10 12.71 13.53 -7.95
C TRP A 10 13.80 14.04 -7.01
N LYS A 11 14.47 15.12 -7.40
CA LYS A 11 15.54 15.77 -6.62
C LYS A 11 14.97 16.83 -5.68
N SER A 12 13.76 17.32 -5.94
CA SER A 12 13.10 18.37 -5.17
C SER A 12 11.64 18.03 -4.83
N VAL A 13 11.10 18.71 -3.81
CA VAL A 13 9.67 18.64 -3.45
C VAL A 13 8.79 19.15 -4.60
N THR A 14 9.25 20.15 -5.35
CA THR A 14 8.53 20.68 -6.51
C THR A 14 8.40 19.66 -7.64
N GLU A 15 9.49 18.98 -8.00
CA GLU A 15 9.47 17.90 -9.00
C GLU A 15 8.58 16.75 -8.54
N TYR A 16 8.66 16.38 -7.26
CA TYR A 16 7.82 15.33 -6.69
C TYR A 16 6.34 15.71 -6.74
N ALA A 17 5.98 16.93 -6.33
CA ALA A 17 4.59 17.40 -6.39
C ALA A 17 4.05 17.47 -7.83
N ALA A 18 4.87 17.89 -8.80
CA ALA A 18 4.50 17.89 -10.22
C ALA A 18 4.23 16.48 -10.74
N TYR A 19 5.07 15.51 -10.33
CA TYR A 19 4.84 14.11 -10.65
C TYR A 19 3.53 13.59 -10.05
N LEU A 20 3.30 13.78 -8.75
CA LEU A 20 2.09 13.25 -8.10
C LEU A 20 0.82 13.82 -8.73
N ALA A 21 0.80 15.12 -9.03
CA ALA A 21 -0.33 15.76 -9.71
C ALA A 21 -0.59 15.19 -11.12
N SER A 22 0.42 14.60 -11.78
CA SER A 22 0.25 13.90 -13.05
C SER A 22 -0.26 12.46 -12.90
N VAL A 23 -0.01 11.84 -11.74
CA VAL A 23 -0.41 10.46 -11.42
C VAL A 23 -1.87 10.40 -10.96
N ASP A 24 -2.28 11.34 -10.10
CA ASP A 24 -3.60 11.33 -9.49
C ASP A 24 -4.25 12.71 -9.58
N GLN A 25 -5.30 12.81 -10.39
CA GLN A 25 -6.03 14.05 -10.65
C GLN A 25 -6.82 14.55 -9.43
N GLN A 26 -6.99 13.73 -8.39
CA GLN A 26 -7.64 14.15 -7.14
C GLN A 26 -6.71 14.97 -6.25
N LEU A 27 -5.41 14.98 -6.54
CA LEU A 27 -4.44 15.79 -5.80
C LEU A 27 -4.55 17.27 -6.21
N PRO A 28 -4.19 18.20 -5.30
CA PRO A 28 -4.11 19.61 -5.64
C PRO A 28 -3.10 19.86 -6.78
N ALA A 29 -3.29 20.98 -7.48
CA ALA A 29 -2.33 21.45 -8.47
C ALA A 29 -0.89 21.47 -7.91
N ALA A 30 0.08 21.08 -8.75
CA ALA A 30 1.47 20.84 -8.36
C ALA A 30 2.10 21.97 -7.53
N ASN A 31 1.82 23.23 -7.89
CA ASN A 31 2.31 24.42 -7.19
C ASN A 31 1.71 24.57 -5.77
N LEU A 32 0.43 24.25 -5.60
CA LEU A 32 -0.22 24.25 -4.30
C LEU A 32 0.29 23.08 -3.44
N LEU A 33 0.38 21.89 -4.03
CA LEU A 33 0.90 20.71 -3.35
C LEU A 33 2.35 20.92 -2.88
N ALA A 34 3.23 21.44 -3.75
CA ALA A 34 4.62 21.74 -3.40
C ALA A 34 4.71 22.72 -2.22
N ARG A 35 3.91 23.80 -2.23
CA ARG A 35 3.86 24.76 -1.10
C ARG A 35 3.44 24.07 0.19
N GLN A 36 2.39 23.25 0.15
CA GLN A 36 1.92 22.50 1.30
C GLN A 36 3.00 21.56 1.86
N LEU A 37 3.68 20.81 0.98
CA LEU A 37 4.77 19.89 1.34
C LEU A 37 6.02 20.60 1.88
N HIS A 38 6.30 21.84 1.46
CA HIS A 38 7.34 22.67 2.07
C HIS A 38 6.96 23.21 3.45
N SER A 39 5.66 23.31 3.72
CA SER A 39 5.10 23.87 4.95
C SER A 39 4.64 22.82 5.96
N LEU A 40 5.05 21.55 5.80
CA LEU A 40 4.65 20.46 6.69
C LEU A 40 5.00 20.75 8.15
N ARG A 41 4.04 20.45 9.03
CA ARG A 41 4.14 20.65 10.47
C ARG A 41 3.47 19.51 11.21
N SER A 42 4.05 19.08 12.32
CA SER A 42 3.38 18.15 13.24
C SER A 42 2.02 18.73 13.64
N PRO A 43 0.91 17.99 13.45
CA PRO A 43 -0.43 18.42 13.87
C PRO A 43 -0.49 18.79 15.36
N SER A 44 0.24 18.09 16.22
CA SER A 44 0.15 18.22 17.67
C SER A 44 1.07 19.31 18.22
N THR A 45 2.30 19.39 17.71
CA THR A 45 3.33 20.30 18.24
C THR A 45 3.57 21.53 17.37
N ASN A 46 2.98 21.57 16.18
CA ASN A 46 3.18 22.61 15.16
C ASN A 46 4.65 22.77 14.70
N THR A 47 5.51 21.80 15.07
CA THR A 47 6.93 21.78 14.70
C THR A 47 7.09 21.47 13.22
N ARG A 48 7.94 22.23 12.53
CA ARG A 48 8.21 21.98 11.11
C ARG A 48 9.06 20.73 10.95
N PHE A 49 8.71 19.91 9.97
CA PHE A 49 9.56 18.81 9.52
C PHE A 49 9.62 18.79 7.99
N ARG A 50 10.64 18.14 7.45
CA ARG A 50 10.84 18.04 6.01
C ARG A 50 10.27 16.72 5.52
N LEU A 51 9.63 16.75 4.35
CA LEU A 51 9.26 15.54 3.63
C LEU A 51 10.51 14.67 3.44
N PRO A 52 10.51 13.39 3.86
CA PRO A 52 11.69 12.55 3.81
C PRO A 52 11.91 11.99 2.38
N LEU A 53 12.04 12.86 1.38
CA LEU A 53 12.12 12.46 -0.03
C LEU A 53 13.43 11.73 -0.37
N ASN A 54 14.52 12.07 0.33
CA ASN A 54 15.87 11.62 0.01
C ASN A 54 16.46 10.83 1.17
N CYS A 55 16.07 9.56 1.30
CA CYS A 55 16.76 8.64 2.20
C CYS A 55 17.82 7.86 1.44
N THR A 56 19.09 8.18 1.67
CA THR A 56 20.20 7.37 1.13
C THR A 56 20.57 6.21 2.05
N VAL A 57 20.23 6.31 3.34
CA VAL A 57 20.63 5.36 4.39
C VAL A 57 20.06 3.98 4.12
N CYS A 58 18.72 3.84 4.06
CA CYS A 58 18.09 2.53 3.92
C CYS A 58 18.27 1.92 2.52
N TRP A 59 18.66 2.71 1.52
CA TRP A 59 19.00 2.22 0.18
C TRP A 59 20.46 1.76 0.06
N SER A 60 21.40 2.46 0.71
CA SER A 60 22.83 2.15 0.64
C SER A 60 23.24 1.06 1.62
N ASN A 61 22.59 1.02 2.78
CA ASN A 61 22.83 0.01 3.80
C ASN A 61 21.48 -0.54 4.30
N PRO A 62 21.04 -1.72 3.80
CA PRO A 62 19.79 -2.33 4.23
C PRO A 62 19.72 -2.62 5.73
N THR A 63 20.85 -2.75 6.42
CA THR A 63 20.90 -3.03 7.87
C THR A 63 20.87 -1.79 8.74
N ALA A 64 21.02 -0.59 8.15
CA ALA A 64 21.00 0.66 8.90
C ALA A 64 19.58 1.09 9.25
N THR A 65 19.39 1.59 10.46
CA THR A 65 18.11 2.17 10.90
C THR A 65 17.82 3.44 10.09
N CYS A 66 16.66 3.46 9.44
CA CYS A 66 16.25 4.60 8.62
C CYS A 66 16.00 5.85 9.50
N PRO A 67 16.45 7.05 9.10
CA PRO A 67 16.17 8.29 9.82
C PRO A 67 14.68 8.58 10.01
N VAL A 68 13.82 8.06 9.13
CA VAL A 68 12.35 8.15 9.29
C VAL A 68 11.90 7.40 10.54
N VAL A 69 12.43 6.20 10.77
CA VAL A 69 12.11 5.38 11.95
C VAL A 69 12.58 6.10 13.20
N LEU A 70 13.84 6.57 13.20
CA LEU A 70 14.45 7.20 14.36
C LEU A 70 13.80 8.53 14.76
N ASN A 71 13.49 9.39 13.78
CA ASN A 71 13.21 10.79 14.06
C ASN A 71 11.79 11.23 13.68
N LEU A 72 11.14 10.53 12.75
CA LEU A 72 9.86 10.98 12.18
C LEU A 72 8.69 10.08 12.54
N LEU A 73 8.91 8.93 13.18
CA LEU A 73 7.84 7.99 13.51
C LEU A 73 6.69 8.62 14.32
N PRO A 74 6.94 9.42 15.39
CA PRO A 74 5.85 10.09 16.11
C PRO A 74 5.03 11.03 15.22
N VAL A 75 5.73 11.86 14.42
CA VAL A 75 5.08 12.83 13.52
C VAL A 75 4.30 12.14 12.41
N LEU A 76 4.82 11.04 11.86
CA LEU A 76 4.10 10.23 10.87
C LEU A 76 2.81 9.67 11.46
N ASN A 77 2.85 9.17 12.69
CA ASN A 77 1.65 8.69 13.37
C ASN A 77 0.61 9.80 13.60
N GLU A 78 1.02 11.04 13.85
CA GLU A 78 0.06 12.15 13.92
C GLU A 78 -0.65 12.41 12.59
N TYR A 79 0.05 12.27 11.46
CA TYR A 79 -0.57 12.40 10.14
C TYR A 79 -1.46 11.20 9.80
N PHE A 80 -0.95 10.00 10.01
CA PHE A 80 -1.63 8.76 9.69
C PHE A 80 -2.79 8.43 10.62
N PHE A 81 -2.84 9.02 11.82
CA PHE A 81 -3.99 8.94 12.71
C PHE A 81 -5.29 9.32 11.98
N TYR A 82 -5.26 10.37 11.16
CA TYR A 82 -6.41 10.79 10.37
C TYR A 82 -6.74 9.85 9.20
N MET A 83 -5.85 8.95 8.80
CA MET A 83 -6.16 7.88 7.84
C MET A 83 -6.59 6.58 8.54
N GLY A 84 -6.65 6.56 9.88
CA GLY A 84 -6.79 5.32 10.62
C GLY A 84 -5.62 4.39 10.36
N ILE A 85 -4.41 4.92 10.19
CA ILE A 85 -3.18 4.14 9.97
C ILE A 85 -2.23 4.39 11.14
N LYS A 86 -1.54 3.34 11.57
CA LYS A 86 -0.46 3.39 12.55
C LYS A 86 0.82 2.87 11.91
N ALA A 87 1.87 3.67 11.97
CA ALA A 87 3.23 3.27 11.70
C ALA A 87 3.91 2.80 12.99
N PHE A 88 4.53 1.62 12.96
CA PHE A 88 5.31 1.11 14.08
C PHE A 88 6.46 0.25 13.59
N GLU A 89 7.45 0.06 14.47
CA GLU A 89 8.63 -0.72 14.17
C GLU A 89 8.36 -2.22 14.42
N VAL A 90 8.53 -3.05 13.40
CA VAL A 90 8.37 -4.52 13.49
C VAL A 90 9.68 -5.24 13.76
N ALA A 91 10.79 -4.61 13.38
CA ALA A 91 12.15 -5.03 13.67
C ALA A 91 13.05 -3.79 13.64
N PRO A 92 14.24 -3.80 14.25
CA PRO A 92 15.13 -2.64 14.23
C PRO A 92 15.34 -2.05 12.82
N GLY A 93 14.90 -0.82 12.61
CA GLY A 93 14.92 -0.09 11.34
C GLY A 93 13.85 -0.45 10.32
N ARG A 94 12.84 -1.27 10.68
CA ARG A 94 11.77 -1.77 9.80
C ARG A 94 10.40 -1.37 10.29
N LEU A 95 9.59 -0.82 9.39
CA LEU A 95 8.25 -0.31 9.64
C LEU A 95 7.18 -1.23 9.08
N ALA A 96 6.14 -1.41 9.88
CA ALA A 96 4.81 -1.73 9.40
C ALA A 96 3.94 -0.48 9.38
N LEU A 97 3.03 -0.44 8.42
CA LEU A 97 1.89 0.47 8.38
C LEU A 97 0.65 -0.40 8.48
N ASP A 98 -0.18 -0.16 9.49
CA ASP A 98 -1.35 -1.00 9.80
C ASP A 98 -2.59 -0.15 10.01
N ALA A 99 -3.78 -0.71 9.76
CA ALA A 99 -5.03 -0.09 10.16
C ALA A 99 -5.08 0.06 11.68
N SER A 100 -5.35 1.26 12.14
CA SER A 100 -5.84 1.49 13.49
C SER A 100 -7.32 1.11 13.53
N GLU A 101 -7.74 0.37 14.56
CA GLU A 101 -9.16 0.03 14.82
C GLU A 101 -10.07 1.26 15.07
N LEU A 102 -9.48 2.46 15.15
CA LEU A 102 -10.20 3.69 15.42
C LEU A 102 -10.86 4.21 14.14
N ARG A 103 -12.19 4.06 14.07
CA ARG A 103 -13.03 4.76 13.08
C ARG A 103 -13.12 6.24 13.42
N ILE A 104 -12.25 7.05 12.83
CA ILE A 104 -12.23 8.50 13.03
C ILE A 104 -12.92 9.17 11.84
N ASN A 105 -13.73 10.20 12.09
CA ASN A 105 -14.28 11.03 11.03
C ASN A 105 -13.14 11.72 10.29
N PHE A 106 -12.91 11.28 9.06
CA PHE A 106 -11.88 11.80 8.17
C PHE A 106 -12.20 13.25 7.80
N GLY A 107 -11.27 14.17 8.06
CA GLY A 107 -11.34 15.48 7.45
C GLY A 107 -11.26 15.36 5.92
N ASN A 108 -11.85 16.29 5.18
CA ASN A 108 -11.86 16.29 3.70
C ASN A 108 -10.45 16.37 3.03
N ASN A 109 -9.45 16.60 3.89
CA ASN A 109 -8.00 16.85 3.82
C ASN A 109 -6.96 15.79 3.40
N LEU A 110 -7.32 14.58 2.96
CA LEU A 110 -6.42 13.40 3.09
C LEU A 110 -5.21 13.33 2.14
N HIS A 111 -5.07 14.29 1.21
CA HIS A 111 -4.06 14.20 0.15
C HIS A 111 -2.63 14.31 0.68
N ILE A 112 -2.40 15.04 1.79
CA ILE A 112 -1.08 15.13 2.41
C ILE A 112 -0.67 13.77 2.98
N GLN A 113 -1.58 13.09 3.67
CA GLN A 113 -1.34 11.77 4.23
C GLN A 113 -1.12 10.74 3.13
N ALA A 114 -1.92 10.77 2.06
CA ALA A 114 -1.71 9.92 0.88
C ALA A 114 -0.36 10.19 0.21
N THR A 115 0.06 11.46 0.12
CA THR A 115 1.38 11.86 -0.40
C THR A 115 2.53 11.37 0.47
N LEU A 116 2.36 11.41 1.80
CA LEU A 116 3.32 10.86 2.76
C LEU A 116 3.43 9.35 2.63
N LEU A 117 2.30 8.63 2.52
CA LEU A 117 2.27 7.20 2.29
C LEU A 117 3.01 6.84 1.00
N HIS A 118 2.69 7.51 -0.12
CA HIS A 118 3.41 7.32 -1.38
C HIS A 118 4.91 7.58 -1.22
N CYS A 119 5.31 8.65 -0.50
CA CYS A 119 6.71 8.96 -0.27
C CYS A 119 7.41 7.85 0.52
N LEU A 120 6.78 7.31 1.56
CA LEU A 120 7.35 6.22 2.34
C LEU A 120 7.56 4.97 1.48
N LEU A 121 6.53 4.55 0.76
CA LEU A 121 6.56 3.33 -0.04
C LEU A 121 7.54 3.40 -1.23
N THR A 122 7.71 4.59 -1.84
CA THR A 122 8.59 4.74 -3.02
C THR A 122 10.02 5.14 -2.67
N ARG A 123 10.26 5.75 -1.50
CA ARG A 123 11.57 6.34 -1.15
C ARG A 123 12.24 5.65 0.02
N HIS A 124 11.57 4.74 0.72
CA HIS A 124 12.14 4.10 1.91
C HIS A 124 12.00 2.59 1.86
N ARG A 125 13.14 1.90 1.94
CA ARG A 125 13.19 0.44 2.10
C ARG A 125 12.88 -0.03 3.51
N CYS A 126 12.67 0.88 4.46
CA CYS A 126 12.32 0.50 5.82
C CYS A 126 10.87 0.04 5.94
N VAL A 127 9.97 0.41 5.02
CA VAL A 127 8.59 -0.09 5.07
C VAL A 127 8.57 -1.49 4.47
N GLU A 128 8.27 -2.50 5.28
CA GLU A 128 8.21 -3.91 4.86
C GLU A 128 6.79 -4.46 4.84
N VAL A 129 5.92 -3.94 5.71
CA VAL A 129 4.55 -4.41 5.89
C VAL A 129 3.59 -3.25 5.66
N VAL A 130 2.56 -3.50 4.86
CA VAL A 130 1.40 -2.63 4.69
C VAL A 130 0.15 -3.46 4.90
N GLU A 131 -0.67 -3.03 5.84
CA GLU A 131 -1.91 -3.68 6.26
C GLU A 131 -3.04 -2.64 6.38
N GLY A 132 -4.25 -3.03 6.01
CA GLY A 132 -5.47 -2.30 6.40
C GLY A 132 -5.65 -0.91 5.78
N LEU A 133 -5.23 -0.68 4.53
CA LEU A 133 -5.37 0.63 3.86
C LEU A 133 -6.77 0.95 3.31
N CYS A 134 -7.83 0.36 3.87
CA CYS A 134 -9.16 0.38 3.28
C CYS A 134 -9.79 1.78 3.14
N PHE A 135 -9.36 2.75 3.95
CA PHE A 135 -9.80 4.14 3.85
C PHE A 135 -9.02 4.96 2.80
N VAL A 136 -7.84 4.50 2.41
CA VAL A 136 -6.99 5.19 1.43
C VAL A 136 -7.36 4.82 0.01
N LEU A 137 -7.61 3.52 -0.21
CA LEU A 137 -7.79 2.95 -1.54
C LEU A 137 -8.93 3.58 -2.34
N PRO A 138 -10.15 3.82 -1.80
CA PRO A 138 -11.25 4.34 -2.59
C PRO A 138 -10.97 5.71 -3.23
N ARG A 139 -10.14 6.52 -2.57
CA ARG A 139 -9.85 7.89 -3.00
C ARG A 139 -8.53 8.02 -3.75
N TYR A 140 -7.50 7.29 -3.34
CA TYR A 140 -6.13 7.44 -3.86
C TYR A 140 -5.57 6.15 -4.46
N LEU A 141 -6.43 5.33 -5.09
CA LEU A 141 -6.03 4.07 -5.72
C LEU A 141 -4.87 4.25 -6.71
N GLN A 142 -4.94 5.27 -7.58
CA GLN A 142 -3.90 5.48 -8.59
C GLN A 142 -2.55 5.81 -7.96
N LEU A 143 -2.56 6.70 -6.97
CA LEU A 143 -1.38 7.04 -6.18
C LEU A 143 -0.81 5.81 -5.45
N PHE A 144 -1.67 5.00 -4.84
CA PHE A 144 -1.25 3.80 -4.13
C PHE A 144 -0.63 2.75 -5.07
N CYS A 145 -1.30 2.48 -6.20
CA CYS A 145 -0.78 1.58 -7.24
C CYS A 145 0.56 2.08 -7.82
N ASP A 146 0.71 3.40 -8.02
CA ASP A 146 1.99 3.96 -8.44
C ASP A 146 3.10 3.73 -7.40
N ALA A 147 2.76 3.87 -6.13
CA ALA A 147 3.70 3.62 -5.05
C ALA A 147 4.14 2.14 -5.00
N LEU A 148 3.19 1.21 -5.15
CA LEU A 148 3.44 -0.22 -5.13
C LEU A 148 4.45 -0.66 -6.20
N ARG A 149 4.37 -0.10 -7.42
CA ARG A 149 5.27 -0.42 -8.55
C ARG A 149 6.75 -0.18 -8.24
N SER A 150 7.05 0.73 -7.31
CA SER A 150 8.43 1.08 -6.94
C SER A 150 8.79 0.65 -5.52
N SER A 151 7.88 -0.03 -4.82
CA SER A 151 8.06 -0.41 -3.43
C SER A 151 8.94 -1.66 -3.30
N VAL A 152 9.52 -1.83 -2.11
CA VAL A 152 10.22 -3.07 -1.71
C VAL A 152 9.47 -3.82 -0.62
N LEU A 153 8.15 -3.66 -0.59
CA LEU A 153 7.27 -4.29 0.39
C LEU A 153 7.41 -5.81 0.33
N ARG A 154 7.41 -6.43 1.51
CA ARG A 154 7.41 -7.88 1.68
C ARG A 154 6.01 -8.41 1.95
N THR A 155 5.21 -7.66 2.69
CA THR A 155 3.85 -8.04 3.06
C THR A 155 2.88 -6.95 2.64
N LEU A 156 1.88 -7.36 1.86
CA LEU A 156 0.73 -6.52 1.49
C LEU A 156 -0.55 -7.23 1.92
N ARG A 157 -1.21 -6.70 2.94
CA ARG A 157 -2.50 -7.20 3.43
C ARG A 157 -3.57 -6.14 3.22
N LEU A 158 -4.56 -6.49 2.41
CA LEU A 158 -5.69 -5.61 2.10
C LEU A 158 -6.94 -6.07 2.80
N ASP A 159 -6.78 -6.63 3.99
CA ASP A 159 -7.84 -7.34 4.70
C ASP A 159 -9.02 -6.43 5.02
N LYS A 160 -10.24 -6.98 4.91
CA LYS A 160 -11.51 -6.30 5.18
C LYS A 160 -11.76 -5.06 4.31
N CYS A 161 -11.03 -4.92 3.18
CA CYS A 161 -11.22 -3.81 2.28
C CYS A 161 -12.43 -4.01 1.34
N TRP A 162 -13.09 -2.89 1.04
CA TRP A 162 -14.20 -2.82 0.09
C TRP A 162 -13.66 -2.32 -1.24
N LEU A 163 -13.68 -3.18 -2.26
CA LEU A 163 -13.00 -2.96 -3.52
C LEU A 163 -13.92 -3.18 -4.71
N THR A 164 -13.56 -2.58 -5.83
CA THR A 164 -14.13 -2.92 -7.14
C THR A 164 -13.18 -3.89 -7.85
N GLY A 165 -13.69 -4.67 -8.79
CA GLY A 165 -12.88 -5.52 -9.67
C GLY A 165 -11.76 -4.72 -10.35
N THR A 166 -12.08 -3.51 -10.83
CA THR A 166 -11.08 -2.61 -11.42
C THR A 166 -10.00 -2.16 -10.43
N ALA A 167 -10.33 -1.99 -9.14
CA ALA A 167 -9.34 -1.71 -8.10
C ALA A 167 -8.41 -2.90 -7.90
N VAL A 168 -8.95 -4.12 -7.84
CA VAL A 168 -8.17 -5.36 -7.75
C VAL A 168 -7.25 -5.50 -8.96
N GLU A 169 -7.77 -5.34 -10.18
CA GLU A 169 -6.96 -5.36 -11.42
C GLU A 169 -5.80 -4.36 -11.36
N SER A 170 -6.07 -3.13 -10.89
CA SER A 170 -5.06 -2.07 -10.80
C SER A 170 -3.97 -2.40 -9.78
N ILE A 171 -4.35 -2.92 -8.61
CA ILE A 171 -3.42 -3.31 -7.55
C ILE A 171 -2.57 -4.48 -8.01
N VAL A 172 -3.19 -5.52 -8.57
CA VAL A 172 -2.48 -6.70 -9.09
C VAL A 172 -1.51 -6.29 -10.21
N ALA A 173 -1.94 -5.43 -11.13
CA ALA A 173 -1.07 -4.90 -12.18
C ALA A 173 0.11 -4.09 -11.62
N ALA A 174 -0.08 -3.37 -10.50
CA ALA A 174 0.97 -2.63 -9.85
C ALA A 174 2.02 -3.52 -9.17
N ILE A 175 1.61 -4.67 -8.64
CA ILE A 175 2.52 -5.62 -7.98
C ILE A 175 3.02 -6.74 -8.88
N ARG A 176 2.54 -6.81 -10.14
CA ARG A 176 2.83 -7.91 -11.07
C ARG A 176 4.31 -8.23 -11.21
N ASP A 177 5.12 -7.18 -11.30
CA ASP A 177 6.56 -7.29 -11.55
C ASP A 177 7.37 -7.16 -10.23
N SER A 178 6.71 -7.25 -9.07
CA SER A 178 7.35 -7.20 -7.76
C SER A 178 8.15 -8.46 -7.48
N GLU A 179 9.42 -8.29 -7.14
CA GLU A 179 10.32 -9.37 -6.73
C GLU A 179 10.46 -9.46 -5.19
N HIS A 180 9.60 -8.77 -4.45
CA HIS A 180 9.76 -8.59 -3.01
C HIS A 180 8.58 -9.07 -2.18
N ILE A 181 7.37 -9.08 -2.74
CA ILE A 181 6.16 -9.50 -2.04
C ILE A 181 6.22 -11.00 -1.78
N ALA A 182 6.41 -11.35 -0.51
CA ALA A 182 6.40 -12.70 0.00
C ALA A 182 5.04 -13.07 0.61
N GLU A 183 4.23 -12.08 0.98
CA GLU A 183 2.92 -12.29 1.56
C GLU A 183 1.90 -11.34 0.92
N LEU A 184 0.80 -11.93 0.44
CA LEU A 184 -0.35 -11.23 -0.09
C LEU A 184 -1.60 -11.73 0.59
N SER A 185 -2.33 -10.81 1.22
CA SER A 185 -3.63 -11.11 1.83
C SER A 185 -4.73 -10.22 1.28
N TRP A 186 -5.87 -10.84 1.01
CA TRP A 186 -7.14 -10.20 0.70
C TRP A 186 -8.23 -10.68 1.68
N ASN A 187 -7.86 -11.20 2.84
CA ASN A 187 -8.79 -11.81 3.78
C ASN A 187 -10.02 -10.92 4.04
N GLU A 188 -11.22 -11.48 4.01
CA GLU A 188 -12.50 -10.78 4.21
C GLU A 188 -12.73 -9.58 3.26
N CYS A 189 -12.04 -9.50 2.13
CA CYS A 189 -12.32 -8.46 1.13
C CYS A 189 -13.69 -8.65 0.48
N VAL A 190 -14.42 -7.54 0.35
CA VAL A 190 -15.67 -7.49 -0.39
C VAL A 190 -15.43 -6.83 -1.75
N ILE A 191 -15.66 -7.57 -2.83
CA ILE A 191 -15.48 -7.10 -4.21
C ILE A 191 -16.86 -6.94 -4.86
N THR A 192 -17.35 -5.69 -4.95
CA THR A 192 -18.79 -5.43 -5.17
C THR A 192 -19.20 -5.10 -6.60
N SER A 193 -18.29 -4.57 -7.42
CA SER A 193 -18.63 -4.01 -8.74
C SER A 193 -17.44 -4.04 -9.72
N GLY A 194 -17.66 -3.67 -10.98
CA GLY A 194 -16.64 -3.71 -12.04
C GLY A 194 -16.54 -5.08 -12.72
N ASN A 195 -15.45 -5.31 -13.47
CA ASN A 195 -15.26 -6.57 -14.17
C ASN A 195 -14.67 -7.65 -13.25
N LEU A 196 -15.56 -8.36 -12.53
CA LEU A 196 -15.16 -9.40 -11.57
C LEU A 196 -14.37 -10.53 -12.22
N GLN A 197 -14.71 -10.91 -13.45
CA GLN A 197 -14.00 -11.97 -14.18
C GLN A 197 -12.57 -11.53 -14.56
N ALA A 198 -12.39 -10.27 -14.95
CA ALA A 198 -11.06 -9.73 -15.22
C ALA A 198 -10.23 -9.60 -13.94
N ALA A 199 -10.85 -9.19 -12.82
CA ALA A 199 -10.20 -9.16 -11.52
C ALA A 199 -9.73 -10.55 -11.06
N GLU A 200 -10.61 -11.55 -11.13
CA GLU A 200 -10.27 -12.95 -10.87
C GLU A 200 -9.11 -13.42 -11.77
N GLY A 201 -9.21 -13.16 -13.07
CA GLY A 201 -8.18 -13.50 -14.04
C GLY A 201 -6.84 -12.82 -13.78
N ALA A 202 -6.84 -11.56 -13.34
CA ALA A 202 -5.64 -10.82 -12.98
C ALA A 202 -4.97 -11.44 -11.75
N VAL A 203 -5.73 -11.68 -10.68
CA VAL A 203 -5.22 -12.34 -9.46
C VAL A 203 -4.64 -13.71 -9.78
N ALA A 204 -5.38 -14.52 -10.54
CA ALA A 204 -4.96 -15.85 -10.97
C ALA A 204 -3.66 -15.80 -11.80
N ALA A 205 -3.58 -14.88 -12.77
CA ALA A 205 -2.37 -14.70 -13.58
C ALA A 205 -1.16 -14.25 -12.74
N TYR A 206 -1.36 -13.36 -11.77
CA TYR A 206 -0.31 -12.98 -10.83
C TYR A 206 0.19 -14.19 -10.04
N ILE A 207 -0.71 -14.95 -9.43
CA ILE A 207 -0.38 -16.13 -8.62
C ILE A 207 0.39 -17.16 -9.47
N ALA A 208 -0.06 -17.46 -10.69
CA ALA A 208 0.62 -18.42 -11.55
C ALA A 208 2.08 -18.03 -11.86
N ASN A 209 2.41 -16.74 -11.86
CA ASN A 209 3.73 -16.21 -12.24
C ASN A 209 4.58 -15.73 -11.05
N ALA A 210 3.99 -15.62 -9.85
CA ALA A 210 4.69 -15.13 -8.67
C ALA A 210 5.82 -16.09 -8.28
N LYS A 211 7.05 -15.58 -8.18
CA LYS A 211 8.25 -16.36 -7.83
C LYS A 211 8.63 -16.26 -6.36
N PHE A 212 8.20 -15.18 -5.70
CA PHE A 212 8.60 -14.83 -4.35
C PHE A 212 7.46 -14.94 -3.33
N LEU A 213 6.21 -15.06 -3.80
CA LEU A 213 5.04 -15.18 -2.96
C LEU A 213 5.07 -16.52 -2.22
N ARG A 214 5.14 -16.47 -0.88
CA ARG A 214 5.18 -17.63 0.02
C ARG A 214 3.87 -17.84 0.74
N ILE A 215 3.19 -16.75 1.11
CA ILE A 215 1.94 -16.77 1.83
C ILE A 215 0.87 -16.12 0.97
N LEU A 216 -0.19 -16.87 0.69
CA LEU A 216 -1.40 -16.36 0.08
C LEU A 216 -2.57 -16.57 1.04
N ASP A 217 -3.21 -15.46 1.41
CA ASP A 217 -4.43 -15.48 2.19
C ASP A 217 -5.56 -14.81 1.39
N VAL A 218 -6.59 -15.61 1.08
CA VAL A 218 -7.80 -15.18 0.38
C VAL A 218 -9.04 -15.76 1.08
N GLN A 219 -8.95 -15.96 2.39
CA GLN A 219 -10.08 -16.37 3.19
C GLN A 219 -11.23 -15.36 3.04
N ASP A 220 -12.45 -15.86 2.94
CA ASP A 220 -13.65 -15.03 2.90
C ASP A 220 -13.78 -14.07 1.71
N VAL A 221 -12.99 -14.29 0.65
CA VAL A 221 -13.13 -13.56 -0.62
C VAL A 221 -14.02 -14.34 -1.57
N LEU A 222 -15.32 -14.00 -1.62
CA LEU A 222 -16.32 -14.70 -2.43
C LEU A 222 -15.92 -14.89 -3.90
N LEU A 223 -15.25 -13.89 -4.49
CA LEU A 223 -14.75 -13.94 -5.86
C LEU A 223 -13.78 -15.11 -6.09
N LEU A 224 -12.93 -15.39 -5.11
CA LEU A 224 -11.80 -16.30 -5.21
C LEU A 224 -12.13 -17.70 -4.67
N CYS A 225 -13.01 -17.79 -3.67
CA CYS A 225 -13.35 -19.06 -3.00
C CYS A 225 -13.93 -20.15 -3.91
N LYS A 226 -14.53 -19.78 -5.05
CA LYS A 226 -15.12 -20.72 -6.03
C LYS A 226 -14.43 -20.66 -7.40
N SER A 227 -13.29 -19.98 -7.48
CA SER A 227 -12.59 -19.74 -8.73
C SER A 227 -11.84 -20.98 -9.21
N VAL A 228 -12.32 -21.58 -10.30
CA VAL A 228 -11.59 -22.64 -11.01
C VAL A 228 -10.29 -22.09 -11.62
N THR A 229 -10.29 -20.82 -12.03
CA THR A 229 -9.12 -20.13 -12.60
C THR A 229 -7.99 -20.01 -11.58
N LEU A 230 -8.35 -19.71 -10.32
CA LEU A 230 -7.42 -19.64 -9.21
C LEU A 230 -6.80 -21.01 -8.93
N VAL A 231 -7.61 -22.08 -8.85
CA VAL A 231 -7.10 -23.44 -8.62
C VAL A 231 -6.07 -23.84 -9.69
N LYS A 232 -6.38 -23.63 -10.97
CA LYS A 232 -5.44 -23.89 -12.08
C LYS A 232 -4.16 -23.06 -12.02
N SER A 233 -4.24 -21.89 -11.41
CA SER A 233 -3.08 -20.99 -11.25
C SER A 233 -2.22 -21.42 -10.07
N LEU A 234 -2.83 -21.89 -8.99
CA LEU A 234 -2.15 -22.50 -7.85
C LEU A 234 -1.40 -23.77 -8.25
N GLU A 235 -1.99 -24.63 -9.10
CA GLU A 235 -1.32 -25.82 -9.64
C GLU A 235 -0.02 -25.50 -10.41
N LYS A 236 0.07 -24.30 -10.98
CA LYS A 236 1.27 -23.82 -11.71
C LYS A 236 2.26 -23.11 -10.79
N ASN A 237 1.81 -22.62 -9.65
CA ASN A 237 2.65 -21.90 -8.71
C ASN A 237 3.48 -22.91 -7.89
N VAL A 238 4.78 -22.62 -7.76
CA VAL A 238 5.73 -23.47 -7.02
C VAL A 238 6.37 -22.72 -5.83
N SER A 239 5.95 -21.48 -5.58
CA SER A 239 6.55 -20.62 -4.56
C SER A 239 5.74 -20.58 -3.25
N ILE A 240 4.42 -20.75 -3.31
CA ILE A 240 3.53 -20.66 -2.16
C ILE A 240 3.77 -21.85 -1.22
N GLU A 241 4.02 -21.54 0.05
CA GLU A 241 4.29 -22.48 1.14
C GLU A 241 3.11 -22.56 2.10
N SER A 242 2.37 -21.46 2.27
CA SER A 242 1.17 -21.38 3.11
C SER A 242 0.01 -20.79 2.32
N LEU A 243 -1.11 -21.51 2.31
CA LEU A 243 -2.33 -21.15 1.60
C LEU A 243 -3.51 -21.13 2.56
N PHE A 244 -4.14 -19.96 2.70
CA PHE A 244 -5.33 -19.77 3.50
C PHE A 244 -6.51 -19.48 2.57
N ILE A 245 -7.41 -20.46 2.44
CA ILE A 245 -8.64 -20.36 1.67
C ILE A 245 -9.76 -20.96 2.51
N SER A 246 -10.76 -20.16 2.83
CA SER A 246 -12.00 -20.62 3.45
C SER A 246 -13.15 -19.76 2.95
N SER A 247 -14.36 -20.31 3.03
CA SER A 247 -15.59 -19.53 2.90
C SER A 247 -16.38 -19.70 4.19
N SER A 248 -16.31 -18.68 5.03
CA SER A 248 -16.94 -18.50 6.33
C SER A 248 -17.90 -17.30 6.28
N MET A 249 -18.61 -17.13 5.16
CA MET A 249 -19.65 -16.10 5.07
C MET A 249 -20.93 -16.59 5.79
N LEU A 250 -21.04 -16.26 7.08
CA LEU A 250 -22.34 -15.97 7.68
C LEU A 250 -22.80 -14.63 7.09
N LEU A 251 -23.48 -14.68 5.94
CA LEU A 251 -24.15 -13.50 5.38
C LEU A 251 -25.19 -13.04 6.41
N ASP A 252 -24.93 -11.94 7.11
CA ASP A 252 -25.99 -11.18 7.78
C ASP A 252 -26.77 -10.47 6.66
N PRO A 253 -28.05 -10.83 6.38
CA PRO A 253 -28.79 -10.30 5.24
C PRO A 253 -29.19 -8.81 5.36
N GLY A 254 -28.58 -8.05 6.27
CA GLY A 254 -29.05 -6.74 6.73
C GLY A 254 -28.37 -5.49 6.17
N LEU A 255 -27.34 -5.57 5.31
CA LEU A 255 -26.62 -4.38 4.85
C LEU A 255 -26.58 -4.27 3.32
N ILE A 256 -27.73 -3.89 2.76
CA ILE A 256 -27.81 -3.15 1.49
C ILE A 256 -27.96 -1.67 1.86
N TYR A 257 -26.94 -0.86 1.58
CA TYR A 257 -27.06 0.60 1.41
C TYR A 257 -26.06 1.07 0.35
#